data_AF-A0A968T3I3-F1
#
_entry.id   AF-A0A968T3I3-F1
#
_cell.length_a   1.000
_cell.length_b   1.000
_cell.length_c   1.000
_cell.angle_alpha   90.00
_cell.angle_beta   90.00
_cell.angle_gamma   90.00
#
_symmetry.space_group_name_H-M   'P 1'
#
loop_
_entity.id
_entity.type
_entity.pdbx_description
1 polymer ?
#
loop_
_entity_poly.entity_id
_entity_poly.type
_entity_poly.pdbx_seq_one_letter_code
_entity_poly.pdbx_strand_id
1 'polypeptide(L)'
;MYNDSLVYTPEPLAQEYIHLLMLQRDLPNASAFNIANRNIPEMQSRINLLQIYLLSKNWKSADSIARLIPDTSPEYQHILTSAANMKHKYAGLALTFSVVIPGAGKAYSGYWKDGLISLMFVAATGWQSYRGFDRNGSSSVSGWIWGSISTGFYLGNIYGSFKSAKRFNNRQNELLHKHAESYIYSTF
;
A
#
# COMPACT_ATOMS: atom_id res chain seq x y z
N MET A 1 16.51 -25.69 16.22
CA MET A 1 17.45 -25.63 17.35
C MET A 1 18.38 -24.47 17.08
N TYR A 2 18.26 -23.38 17.85
CA TYR A 2 19.20 -22.28 17.79
C TYR A 2 20.52 -22.78 18.42
N ASN A 3 21.63 -22.66 17.71
CA ASN A 3 22.94 -23.14 18.19
C ASN A 3 23.35 -22.32 19.43
N ASP A 4 23.80 -22.98 20.51
CA ASP A 4 24.17 -22.31 21.77
C ASP A 4 25.21 -21.19 21.59
N SER A 5 26.00 -21.26 20.51
CA SER A 5 26.97 -20.23 20.11
C SER A 5 26.33 -18.88 19.71
N LEU A 6 25.09 -18.87 19.22
CA LEU A 6 24.40 -17.65 18.77
C LEU A 6 23.78 -16.86 19.93
N VAL A 7 23.45 -17.53 21.04
CA VAL A 7 22.85 -16.92 22.24
C VAL A 7 23.83 -16.01 22.99
N TYR A 8 25.11 -16.37 22.96
CA TYR A 8 26.20 -15.68 23.66
C TYR A 8 27.14 -14.94 22.71
N THR A 9 26.71 -14.67 21.47
CA THR A 9 27.49 -13.86 20.54
C THR A 9 27.73 -12.46 21.15
N PRO A 10 28.97 -11.94 21.17
CA PRO A 10 29.26 -10.59 21.67
C PRO A 10 28.46 -9.52 20.94
N GLU A 11 28.10 -8.44 21.64
CA GLU A 11 27.23 -7.39 21.12
C GLU A 11 27.62 -6.87 19.72
N PRO A 12 28.89 -6.48 19.42
CA PRO A 12 29.21 -5.91 18.12
C PRO A 12 28.94 -6.88 16.96
N LEU A 13 29.29 -8.17 17.15
CA LEU A 13 29.05 -9.21 16.15
C LEU A 13 27.57 -9.55 16.03
N ALA A 14 26.83 -9.49 17.15
CA ALA A 14 25.40 -9.70 17.17
C ALA A 14 24.66 -8.60 16.39
N GLN A 15 25.07 -7.33 16.51
CA GLN A 15 24.51 -6.22 15.73
C GLN A 15 24.77 -6.40 14.23
N GLU A 16 26.01 -6.68 13.83
CA GLU A 16 26.36 -6.90 12.42
C GLU A 16 25.55 -8.05 11.81
N TYR A 17 25.38 -9.15 12.56
CA TYR A 17 24.58 -10.27 12.10
C TYR A 17 23.10 -9.90 11.88
N ILE A 18 22.51 -9.11 12.78
CA ILE A 18 21.14 -8.60 12.62
C ILE A 18 21.05 -7.69 11.40
N HIS A 19 21.99 -6.78 11.20
CA HIS A 19 22.03 -5.90 10.03
C HIS A 19 22.10 -6.70 8.73
N LEU A 20 22.95 -7.74 8.68
CA LEU A 20 23.03 -8.64 7.53
C LEU A 20 21.71 -9.35 7.25
N LEU A 21 21.02 -9.87 8.29
CA LEU A 21 19.71 -10.49 8.14
C LEU A 21 18.67 -9.48 7.62
N MET A 22 18.72 -8.24 8.09
CA MET A 22 17.85 -7.16 7.62
C MET A 22 18.12 -6.79 6.16
N LEU A 23 19.39 -6.74 5.73
CA LEU A 23 19.78 -6.51 4.33
C LEU A 23 19.35 -7.66 3.41
N GLN A 24 19.41 -8.90 3.91
CA GLN A 24 18.91 -10.10 3.22
C GLN A 24 17.38 -10.20 3.24
N ARG A 25 16.68 -9.29 3.92
CA ARG A 25 15.21 -9.29 4.15
C ARG A 25 14.70 -10.51 4.93
N ASP A 26 15.59 -11.20 5.65
CA ASP A 26 15.24 -12.28 6.56
C ASP A 26 14.84 -11.73 7.95
N LEU A 27 13.77 -10.93 7.94
CA LEU A 27 13.23 -10.25 9.11
C LEU A 27 12.78 -11.21 10.24
N PRO A 28 12.18 -12.39 9.95
CA PRO A 28 11.82 -13.34 11.00
C PRO A 28 13.05 -13.84 11.77
N ASN A 29 14.12 -14.23 11.08
CA ASN A 29 15.34 -14.68 11.74
C ASN A 29 16.06 -13.54 12.46
N ALA A 30 16.04 -12.31 11.91
CA ALA A 30 16.57 -11.13 12.59
C ALA A 30 15.86 -10.90 13.94
N SER A 31 14.53 -10.98 13.96
CA SER A 31 13.75 -10.81 15.19
C SER A 31 14.00 -11.93 16.19
N ALA A 32 14.06 -13.19 15.73
CA ALA A 32 14.31 -14.35 16.58
C ALA A 32 15.71 -14.29 17.21
N PHE A 33 16.73 -13.94 16.41
CA PHE A 33 18.10 -13.78 16.90
C PHE A 33 18.18 -12.68 17.96
N ASN A 34 17.60 -11.52 17.67
CA ASN A 34 17.64 -10.36 18.57
C ASN A 34 16.95 -10.61 19.92
N ILE A 35 15.89 -11.43 19.94
CA ILE A 35 15.20 -11.84 21.17
C ILE A 35 15.98 -12.93 21.91
N ALA A 36 16.64 -13.84 21.19
CA ALA A 36 17.37 -14.96 21.78
C ALA A 36 18.73 -14.57 22.37
N ASN A 37 19.40 -13.55 21.80
CA ASN A 37 20.71 -13.11 22.24
C ASN A 37 20.64 -12.38 23.59
N ARG A 38 21.44 -12.81 24.56
CA ARG A 38 21.44 -12.26 25.93
C ARG A 38 22.44 -11.12 26.17
N ASN A 39 23.35 -10.91 25.24
CA ASN A 39 24.42 -9.90 25.35
C ASN A 39 24.04 -8.57 24.70
N ILE A 40 22.96 -8.52 23.91
CA ILE A 40 22.46 -7.27 23.34
C ILE A 40 21.77 -6.45 24.46
N PRO A 41 22.16 -5.18 24.68
CA PRO A 41 21.48 -4.32 25.63
C PRO A 41 19.99 -4.18 25.30
N GLU A 42 19.14 -4.14 26.32
CA GLU A 42 17.68 -4.10 26.14
C GLU A 42 17.24 -2.93 25.23
N MET A 43 17.85 -1.77 25.37
CA MET A 43 17.56 -0.60 24.54
C MET A 43 17.88 -0.85 23.06
N GLN A 44 19.05 -1.44 22.78
CA GLN A 44 19.45 -1.77 21.41
C GLN A 44 18.55 -2.86 20.82
N SER A 45 18.17 -3.85 21.63
CA SER A 45 17.22 -4.88 21.23
C SER A 45 15.86 -4.28 20.83
N ARG A 46 15.36 -3.28 21.58
CA ARG A 46 14.12 -2.55 21.24
C ARG A 46 14.26 -1.76 19.93
N ILE A 47 15.39 -1.09 19.71
CA ILE A 47 15.67 -0.37 18.45
C ILE A 47 15.69 -1.33 17.26
N ASN A 48 16.37 -2.47 17.39
CA ASN A 48 16.41 -3.50 16.33
C ASN A 48 15.00 -4.02 16.01
N LEU A 49 14.19 -4.32 17.04
CA LEU A 49 12.80 -4.73 16.84
C LEU A 49 11.96 -3.64 16.17
N LEU A 50 12.14 -2.37 16.54
CA LEU A 50 11.48 -1.26 15.88
C LEU A 50 11.81 -1.24 14.38
N GLN A 51 13.09 -1.31 14.03
CA GLN A 51 13.53 -1.31 12.63
C GLN A 51 12.97 -2.52 11.86
N ILE A 52 12.99 -3.72 12.46
CA ILE A 52 12.41 -4.93 11.86
C ILE A 52 10.89 -4.78 11.64
N TYR A 53 10.16 -4.20 12.59
CA TYR A 53 8.72 -3.96 12.44
C TYR A 53 8.41 -2.91 11.36
N LEU A 54 9.24 -1.88 11.23
CA LEU A 54 9.14 -0.90 10.16
C LEU A 54 9.41 -1.54 8.79
N LEU A 55 10.48 -2.34 8.65
CA LEU A 55 10.81 -3.06 7.42
C LEU A 55 9.77 -4.10 7.01
N SER A 56 9.05 -4.68 7.98
CA SER A 56 7.97 -5.64 7.71
C SER A 56 6.61 -4.98 7.46
N LYS A 57 6.52 -3.64 7.41
CA LYS A 57 5.27 -2.85 7.30
C LYS A 57 4.29 -3.10 8.45
N ASN A 58 4.76 -3.63 9.57
CA ASN A 58 3.94 -3.86 10.76
C ASN A 58 3.93 -2.58 11.62
N TRP A 59 3.23 -1.56 11.12
CA TRP A 59 3.16 -0.24 11.75
C TRP A 59 2.63 -0.29 13.18
N LYS A 60 1.72 -1.22 13.49
CA LYS A 60 1.14 -1.37 14.82
C LYS A 60 2.18 -1.84 15.84
N SER A 61 2.93 -2.90 15.50
CA SER A 61 4.00 -3.40 16.37
C SER A 61 5.15 -2.38 16.48
N ALA A 62 5.51 -1.72 15.37
CA ALA A 62 6.51 -0.66 15.38
C ALA A 62 6.12 0.47 16.36
N ASP A 63 4.89 0.97 16.28
CA ASP A 63 4.36 2.01 17.17
C ASP A 63 4.32 1.55 18.64
N SER A 64 3.99 0.28 18.89
CA SER A 64 3.99 -0.26 20.26
C SER A 64 5.39 -0.31 20.89
N ILE A 65 6.42 -0.68 20.12
CA ILE A 65 7.80 -0.74 20.59
C ILE A 65 8.41 0.66 20.72
N ALA A 66 8.11 1.57 19.78
CA ALA A 66 8.61 2.94 19.83
C ALA A 66 8.21 3.68 21.11
N ARG A 67 7.00 3.42 21.65
CA ARG A 67 6.58 3.98 22.94
C ARG A 67 7.44 3.53 24.13
N LEU A 68 8.20 2.45 24.00
CA LEU A 68 9.09 1.92 25.03
C LEU A 68 10.53 2.47 24.89
N ILE A 69 10.78 3.33 23.90
CA ILE A 69 12.09 3.92 23.61
C ILE A 69 12.00 5.42 23.98
N PRO A 70 12.57 5.84 25.13
CA PRO A 70 12.43 7.20 25.66
C PRO A 70 12.89 8.31 24.71
N ASP A 71 13.87 8.01 23.85
CA ASP A 71 14.47 8.95 22.91
C ASP A 71 14.49 8.33 21.49
N THR A 72 13.30 8.16 20.92
CA THR A 72 13.15 7.68 19.55
C THR A 72 13.57 8.78 18.58
N SER A 73 14.42 8.47 17.60
CA SER A 73 14.91 9.47 16.64
C SER A 73 13.75 10.26 15.97
N PRO A 74 13.94 11.55 15.66
CA PRO A 74 12.91 12.36 15.03
C PRO A 74 12.36 11.75 13.74
N GLU A 75 13.20 11.08 12.95
CA GLU A 75 12.78 10.41 11.72
C GLU A 75 11.90 9.19 11.98
N TYR A 76 12.20 8.36 12.99
CA TYR A 76 11.32 7.25 13.36
C TYR A 76 9.96 7.78 13.84
N GLN A 77 9.93 8.86 14.62
CA GLN A 77 8.68 9.51 15.02
C GLN A 77 7.90 10.03 13.80
N HIS A 78 8.59 10.65 12.84
CA HIS A 78 7.98 11.12 11.60
C HIS A 78 7.37 9.96 10.78
N ILE A 79 8.07 8.83 10.68
CA ILE A 79 7.57 7.64 10.00
C ILE A 79 6.31 7.08 10.70
N LEU A 80 6.34 6.96 12.02
CA LEU A 80 5.23 6.41 12.81
C LEU A 80 4.00 7.32 12.80
N THR A 81 4.20 8.63 12.93
CA THR A 81 3.10 9.61 12.82
C THR A 81 2.53 9.65 11.41
N SER A 82 3.37 9.51 10.37
CA SER A 82 2.91 9.37 8.98
C SER A 82 2.12 8.08 8.77
N ALA A 83 2.51 6.97 9.40
CA ALA A 83 1.77 5.72 9.39
C ALA A 83 0.39 5.87 10.04
N ALA A 84 0.34 6.51 11.21
CA ALA A 84 -0.90 6.75 11.96
C ALA A 84 -1.87 7.68 11.20
N ASN A 85 -1.34 8.69 10.50
CA ASN A 85 -2.14 9.66 9.74
C ASN A 85 -2.44 9.21 8.30
N MET A 86 -2.08 8.00 7.90
CA MET A 86 -2.22 7.52 6.53
C MET A 86 -3.70 7.38 6.12
N LYS A 87 -4.17 8.32 5.31
CA LYS A 87 -5.55 8.32 4.79
C LYS A 87 -5.81 7.10 3.90
N HIS A 88 -6.79 6.29 4.29
CA HIS A 88 -7.29 5.17 3.49
C HIS A 88 -8.51 5.58 2.68
N LYS A 89 -8.54 5.15 1.41
CA LYS A 89 -9.67 5.28 0.49
C LYS A 89 -10.49 4.01 0.52
N TYR A 90 -11.79 4.16 0.74
CA TYR A 90 -12.71 3.02 0.78
C TYR A 90 -13.08 2.58 -0.62
N ALA A 91 -12.81 1.31 -0.95
CA ALA A 91 -13.06 0.77 -2.28
C ALA A 91 -14.56 0.68 -2.62
N GLY A 92 -15.42 0.47 -1.60
CA GLY A 92 -16.87 0.49 -1.77
C GLY A 92 -17.40 1.87 -2.19
N LEU A 93 -16.89 2.95 -1.60
CA LEU A 93 -17.27 4.32 -2.00
C LEU A 93 -16.81 4.65 -3.42
N ALA A 94 -15.62 4.20 -3.81
CA ALA A 94 -15.15 4.36 -5.19
C ALA A 94 -16.07 3.63 -6.19
N LEU A 95 -16.59 2.46 -5.81
CA LEU A 95 -17.54 1.70 -6.60
C LEU A 95 -18.86 2.47 -6.74
N THR A 96 -19.48 2.88 -5.62
CA THR A 96 -20.78 3.56 -5.64
C THR A 96 -20.75 4.87 -6.43
N PHE A 97 -19.69 5.66 -6.29
CA PHE A 97 -19.53 6.87 -7.10
C PHE A 97 -19.46 6.56 -8.59
N SER A 98 -18.82 5.46 -8.98
CA SER A 98 -18.66 5.09 -10.39
C SER A 98 -19.89 4.49 -11.03
N VAL A 99 -20.80 3.93 -10.20
CA VAL A 99 -22.14 3.52 -10.63
C VAL A 99 -22.94 4.76 -11.03
N VAL A 100 -22.90 5.83 -10.22
CA VAL A 100 -23.67 7.05 -10.53
C VAL A 100 -23.03 7.82 -11.69
N ILE A 101 -21.71 8.02 -11.66
CA ILE A 101 -20.97 8.76 -12.68
C ILE A 101 -19.75 7.94 -13.10
N PRO A 102 -19.66 7.48 -14.36
CA PRO A 102 -18.52 6.70 -14.83
C PRO A 102 -17.19 7.40 -14.54
N GLY A 103 -16.30 6.72 -13.82
CA GLY A 103 -14.97 7.25 -13.48
C GLY A 103 -14.88 8.13 -12.22
N ALA A 104 -15.99 8.46 -11.55
CA ALA A 104 -15.95 9.29 -10.33
C ALA A 104 -15.19 8.62 -9.17
N GLY A 105 -15.22 7.30 -9.05
CA GLY A 105 -14.42 6.57 -8.06
C GLY A 105 -12.92 6.63 -8.30
N LYS A 106 -12.49 6.69 -9.58
CA LYS A 106 -11.09 6.94 -9.94
C LYS A 106 -10.67 8.34 -9.52
N ALA A 107 -11.50 9.35 -9.77
CA ALA A 107 -11.27 10.71 -9.31
C ALA A 107 -11.16 10.80 -7.78
N TYR A 108 -12.08 10.16 -7.05
CA TYR A 108 -12.03 10.05 -5.58
C TYR A 108 -10.71 9.44 -5.06
N SER A 109 -10.16 8.49 -5.80
CA SER A 109 -8.91 7.79 -5.49
C SER A 109 -7.66 8.54 -5.98
N GLY A 110 -7.79 9.77 -6.47
CA GLY A 110 -6.67 10.60 -6.97
C GLY A 110 -6.29 10.37 -8.43
N TYR A 111 -7.00 9.49 -9.14
CA TYR A 111 -6.81 9.19 -10.57
C TYR A 111 -7.80 9.97 -11.43
N TRP A 112 -7.78 11.30 -11.33
CA TRP A 112 -8.76 12.17 -11.98
C TRP A 112 -8.72 12.07 -13.51
N LYS A 113 -7.52 11.96 -14.10
CA LYS A 113 -7.34 11.82 -15.55
C LYS A 113 -8.03 10.55 -16.07
N ASP A 114 -7.80 9.42 -15.39
CA ASP A 114 -8.42 8.15 -15.74
C ASP A 114 -9.95 8.21 -15.56
N GLY A 115 -10.42 8.92 -14.54
CA GLY A 115 -11.84 9.20 -14.33
C GLY A 115 -12.47 9.97 -15.49
N LEU A 116 -11.84 11.06 -15.93
CA LEU A 116 -12.30 11.87 -17.06
C LEU A 116 -12.36 11.08 -18.36
N ILE A 117 -11.31 10.30 -18.66
CA ILE A 117 -11.29 9.43 -19.86
C ILE A 117 -12.44 8.43 -19.82
N SER A 118 -12.70 7.84 -18.64
CA SER A 118 -13.79 6.89 -18.45
C SER A 118 -15.15 7.53 -18.76
N LEU A 119 -15.39 8.74 -18.24
CA LEU A 119 -16.62 9.49 -18.46
C LEU A 119 -16.82 9.80 -19.94
N MET A 120 -15.80 10.37 -20.60
CA MET A 120 -15.86 10.75 -22.01
C MET A 120 -16.11 9.53 -22.90
N PHE A 121 -15.44 8.41 -22.61
CA PHE A 121 -15.58 7.20 -23.42
C PHE A 121 -16.97 6.58 -23.30
N VAL A 122 -17.50 6.44 -22.08
CA VAL A 122 -18.86 5.90 -21.86
C VAL A 122 -19.90 6.85 -22.45
N ALA A 123 -19.75 8.16 -22.29
CA ALA A 123 -20.65 9.16 -22.86
C ALA A 123 -20.64 9.13 -24.40
N ALA A 124 -19.46 9.10 -25.03
CA ALA A 124 -19.34 9.09 -26.48
C ALA A 124 -19.93 7.80 -27.09
N THR A 125 -19.59 6.64 -26.53
CA THR A 125 -20.11 5.35 -27.02
C THR A 125 -21.60 5.18 -26.74
N GLY A 126 -22.08 5.64 -25.58
CA GLY A 126 -23.50 5.67 -25.25
C GLY A 126 -24.29 6.58 -26.19
N TRP A 127 -23.73 7.75 -26.53
CA TRP A 127 -24.35 8.67 -27.51
C TRP A 127 -24.39 8.07 -28.92
N GLN A 128 -23.34 7.37 -29.35
CA GLN A 128 -23.35 6.65 -30.64
C GLN A 128 -24.39 5.53 -30.66
N SER A 129 -24.52 4.79 -29.55
CA SER A 129 -25.57 3.78 -29.40
C SER A 129 -26.96 4.40 -29.51
N TYR A 130 -27.20 5.50 -28.78
CA TYR A 130 -28.46 6.24 -28.82
C TYR A 130 -28.82 6.66 -30.24
N ARG A 131 -27.88 7.28 -30.97
CA ARG A 131 -28.11 7.69 -32.37
C ARG A 131 -28.39 6.51 -33.30
N GLY A 132 -27.77 5.36 -33.05
CA GLY A 132 -28.04 4.14 -33.79
C GLY A 132 -29.49 3.69 -33.62
N PHE A 133 -29.97 3.64 -32.37
CA PHE A 133 -31.34 3.21 -32.06
C PHE A 133 -32.40 4.25 -32.44
N ASP A 134 -32.12 5.54 -32.29
CA ASP A 134 -33.00 6.63 -32.71
C ASP A 134 -33.33 6.57 -34.21
N ARG A 135 -32.34 6.21 -35.05
CA ARG A 135 -32.50 6.12 -36.51
C ARG A 135 -33.22 4.87 -36.99
N ASN A 136 -32.86 3.71 -36.43
CA ASN A 136 -33.24 2.41 -36.98
C ASN A 136 -34.07 1.56 -36.00
N GLY A 137 -34.42 2.09 -34.83
CA GLY A 137 -35.08 1.32 -33.78
C GLY A 137 -34.26 0.09 -33.35
N SER A 138 -34.95 -0.93 -32.85
CA SER A 138 -34.32 -2.16 -32.34
C SER A 138 -33.58 -2.99 -33.39
N SER A 139 -33.79 -2.74 -34.69
CA SER A 139 -33.05 -3.39 -35.79
C SER A 139 -31.68 -2.75 -36.06
N SER A 140 -31.29 -1.73 -35.28
CA SER A 140 -30.02 -1.03 -35.43
C SER A 140 -28.82 -1.88 -35.00
N VAL A 141 -28.12 -2.46 -35.98
CA VAL A 141 -26.85 -3.17 -35.75
C VAL A 141 -25.82 -2.26 -35.07
N SER A 142 -25.69 -1.01 -35.52
CA SER A 142 -24.75 -0.03 -34.93
C SER A 142 -25.15 0.36 -33.50
N GLY A 143 -26.46 0.47 -33.22
CA GLY A 143 -26.98 0.70 -31.88
C GLY A 143 -26.53 -0.39 -30.90
N TRP A 144 -26.69 -1.66 -31.28
CA TRP A 144 -26.28 -2.82 -30.47
C TRP A 144 -24.77 -2.94 -30.29
N ILE A 145 -23.98 -2.68 -31.34
CA ILE A 145 -22.51 -2.69 -31.25
C ILE A 145 -22.02 -1.64 -30.25
N TRP A 146 -22.41 -0.37 -30.45
CA TRP A 146 -21.98 0.71 -29.57
C TRP A 146 -22.54 0.59 -28.16
N GLY A 147 -23.77 0.08 -28.03
CA GLY A 147 -24.40 -0.20 -26.74
C GLY A 147 -23.61 -1.24 -25.95
N SER A 148 -23.27 -2.36 -26.59
CA SER A 148 -22.47 -3.43 -25.97
C SER A 148 -21.09 -2.92 -25.53
N ILE A 149 -20.43 -2.12 -26.37
CA ILE A 149 -19.16 -1.47 -26.04
C ILE A 149 -19.34 -0.55 -24.83
N SER A 150 -20.34 0.33 -24.85
CA SER A 150 -20.61 1.27 -23.76
C SER A 150 -20.87 0.55 -22.44
N THR A 151 -21.72 -0.47 -22.44
CA THR A 151 -22.02 -1.30 -21.26
C THR A 151 -20.78 -2.01 -20.74
N GLY A 152 -19.99 -2.64 -21.62
CA GLY A 152 -18.75 -3.31 -21.24
C GLY A 152 -17.75 -2.36 -20.59
N PHE A 153 -17.55 -1.18 -21.18
CA PHE A 153 -16.68 -0.14 -20.62
C PHE A 153 -17.23 0.44 -19.31
N TYR A 154 -18.54 0.64 -19.20
CA TYR A 154 -19.17 1.14 -17.98
C TYR A 154 -18.94 0.19 -16.80
N LEU A 155 -19.22 -1.11 -16.97
CA LEU A 155 -18.97 -2.13 -15.95
C LEU A 155 -17.47 -2.26 -15.62
N GLY A 156 -16.61 -2.24 -16.65
CA GLY A 156 -15.16 -2.23 -16.48
C GLY A 156 -14.66 -1.02 -15.68
N ASN A 157 -15.29 0.14 -15.85
CA ASN A 157 -14.95 1.36 -15.11
C ASN A 157 -15.37 1.30 -13.64
N ILE A 158 -16.51 0.69 -13.33
CA ILE A 158 -16.94 0.44 -11.94
C ILE A 158 -15.90 -0.43 -11.24
N TYR A 159 -15.53 -1.57 -11.84
CA TYR A 159 -14.51 -2.47 -11.29
C TYR A 159 -13.14 -1.79 -11.20
N GLY A 160 -12.75 -1.04 -12.23
CA GLY A 160 -11.50 -0.28 -12.26
C GLY A 160 -11.40 0.74 -11.12
N SER A 161 -12.53 1.33 -10.71
CA SER A 161 -12.59 2.30 -9.62
C SER A 161 -12.45 1.67 -8.24
N PHE A 162 -13.00 0.47 -8.05
CA PHE A 162 -12.73 -0.34 -6.86
C PHE A 162 -11.22 -0.65 -6.75
N LYS A 163 -10.59 -1.04 -7.86
CA LYS A 163 -9.15 -1.32 -7.90
C LYS A 163 -8.30 -0.07 -7.67
N SER A 164 -8.72 1.10 -8.18
CA SER A 164 -7.96 2.35 -8.00
C SER A 164 -7.87 2.77 -6.53
N ALA A 165 -8.94 2.59 -5.75
CA ALA A 165 -8.92 2.89 -4.32
C ALA A 165 -7.92 2.00 -3.56
N LYS A 166 -7.92 0.69 -3.84
CA LYS A 166 -6.93 -0.24 -3.27
C LYS A 166 -5.50 0.12 -3.70
N ARG A 167 -5.32 0.49 -4.96
CA ARG A 167 -4.02 0.90 -5.50
C ARG A 167 -3.50 2.17 -4.82
N PHE A 168 -4.38 3.13 -4.54
CA PHE A 168 -4.03 4.33 -3.78
C PHE A 168 -3.51 3.97 -2.39
N ASN A 169 -4.25 3.14 -1.63
CA ASN A 169 -3.84 2.74 -0.28
C ASN A 169 -2.50 1.99 -0.28
N ASN A 170 -2.34 1.04 -1.20
CA ASN A 170 -1.10 0.28 -1.34
C ASN A 170 0.09 1.19 -1.70
N ARG A 171 -0.13 2.19 -2.58
CA ARG A 171 0.92 3.16 -2.93
C ARG A 171 1.34 3.99 -1.73
N GLN A 172 0.41 4.48 -0.91
CA GLN A 172 0.74 5.23 0.30
C GLN A 172 1.57 4.39 1.27
N ASN A 173 1.16 3.13 1.46
CA ASN A 173 1.87 2.19 2.31
C ASN A 173 3.29 1.89 1.79
N GLU A 174 3.43 1.71 0.48
CA GLU A 174 4.71 1.45 -0.18
C GLU A 174 5.67 2.65 -0.10
N LEU A 175 5.16 3.87 -0.30
CA LEU A 175 5.98 5.08 -0.20
C LEU A 175 6.54 5.27 1.20
N LEU A 176 5.70 5.06 2.23
CA LEU A 176 6.15 5.16 3.61
C LEU A 176 7.16 4.05 3.96
N HIS A 177 6.91 2.83 3.50
CA HIS A 177 7.82 1.71 3.69
C HIS A 177 9.19 1.96 3.05
N LYS A 178 9.22 2.46 1.81
CA LYS A 178 10.48 2.83 1.14
C LYS A 178 11.23 3.92 1.90
N HIS A 179 10.51 4.90 2.46
CA HIS A 179 11.13 5.94 3.28
C HIS A 179 11.78 5.34 4.54
N ALA A 180 11.07 4.44 5.25
CA ALA A 180 11.62 3.73 6.40
C ALA A 180 12.82 2.85 6.03
N GLU A 181 12.73 2.09 4.95
CA GLU A 181 13.81 1.25 4.42
C GLU A 181 15.06 2.09 4.11
N SER A 182 14.89 3.22 3.41
CA SER A 182 16.00 4.11 3.06
C SER A 182 16.71 4.70 4.29
N TYR A 183 15.95 5.08 5.31
CA TYR A 183 16.51 5.65 6.55
C TYR A 183 17.27 4.60 7.35
N ILE A 184 16.66 3.42 7.56
CA ILE A 184 17.27 2.33 8.34
C ILE A 184 18.59 1.90 7.70
N TYR A 185 18.61 1.66 6.39
CA TYR A 185 19.82 1.23 5.69
C TYR A 185 20.88 2.34 5.53
N SER A 186 20.51 3.62 5.66
CA SER A 186 21.49 4.71 5.73
C SER A 186 22.15 4.87 7.09
N THR A 187 21.62 4.21 8.12
CA THR A 187 22.13 4.26 9.49
C THR A 187 23.08 3.10 9.82
N PHE A 188 23.16 2.11 8.93
CA PHE A 188 24.18 1.05 8.95
C PHE A 188 25.52 1.63 8.49
#